data_AF-A0A7J9GPF4-F1
#
_entry.id   AF-A0A7J9GPF4-F1
#
_cell.length_a   1.000
_cell.length_b   1.000
_cell.length_c   1.000
_cell.angle_alpha   90.00
_cell.angle_beta   90.00
_cell.angle_gamma   90.00
#
_symmetry.space_group_name_H-M   'P 1'
#
loop_
_entity.id
_entity.type
_entity.pdbx_description
1 polymer ?
#
loop_
_entity_poly.entity_id
_entity_poly.type
_entity_poly.pdbx_seq_one_letter_code
_entity_poly.pdbx_strand_id
1 'polypeptide(L)'
;MDNGDGIAIGWLGHPIFRDKDKHELFICRMPTFFETFPVVLVDKDEIIRADVPLRKAKSKYVSNKHIWYGPRALFRDVFADIDPDLDAQMEFGAFQKLGDPTTRRQVV
;
A
#
# COMPACT_ATOMS: atom_id res chain seq x y z
N MET A 1 24.44 -11.83 -11.72
CA MET A 1 23.60 -11.17 -10.70
C MET A 1 23.20 -9.79 -11.16
N ASP A 2 24.04 -9.09 -11.92
CA ASP A 2 23.83 -7.73 -12.43
C ASP A 2 22.51 -7.50 -13.21
N ASN A 3 21.94 -8.54 -13.83
CA ASN A 3 20.67 -8.44 -14.56
C ASN A 3 19.42 -8.40 -13.65
N GLY A 4 19.56 -8.72 -12.36
CA GLY A 4 18.45 -8.74 -11.40
C GLY A 4 18.38 -7.45 -10.59
N ASP A 5 19.35 -7.24 -9.71
CA ASP A 5 19.43 -6.14 -8.75
C ASP A 5 20.28 -4.95 -9.22
N GLY A 6 20.94 -5.09 -10.38
CA GLY A 6 21.79 -4.05 -10.97
C GLY A 6 23.23 -4.10 -10.48
N ILE A 7 24.01 -3.08 -10.87
CA ILE A 7 25.42 -2.95 -10.51
C ILE A 7 25.54 -2.09 -9.24
N ALA A 8 26.23 -2.61 -8.23
CA ALA A 8 26.46 -1.87 -6.99
C ALA A 8 27.35 -0.63 -7.22
N ILE A 9 26.83 0.55 -6.89
CA ILE A 9 27.55 1.84 -7.02
C ILE A 9 28.21 2.32 -5.73
N GLY A 10 27.74 1.87 -4.57
CA GLY A 10 28.22 2.33 -3.26
C GLY A 10 27.26 2.00 -2.12
N TRP A 11 27.71 2.20 -0.88
CA TRP A 11 26.93 1.94 0.33
C TRP A 11 26.26 3.22 0.84
N LEU A 12 24.95 3.16 1.11
CA LEU A 12 24.16 4.30 1.60
C LEU A 12 24.19 4.47 3.13
N GLY A 13 24.96 3.65 3.84
CA GLY A 13 25.05 3.69 5.30
C GLY A 13 24.16 2.67 6.00
N HIS A 14 24.20 2.68 7.34
CA HIS A 14 23.42 1.78 8.18
C HIS A 14 22.12 2.45 8.61
N PRO A 15 20.94 1.98 8.14
CA PRO A 15 19.66 2.56 8.55
C PRO A 15 19.33 2.17 10.00
N ILE A 16 18.84 3.13 10.78
CA ILE A 16 18.35 2.93 12.15
C ILE A 16 16.88 3.31 12.18
N PHE A 17 16.01 2.37 12.56
CA PHE A 17 14.57 2.59 12.69
C PHE A 17 14.23 2.86 14.14
N ARG A 18 13.34 3.81 14.38
CA ARG A 18 12.86 4.14 15.73
C ARG A 18 11.34 4.31 15.73
N ASP A 19 10.69 3.84 16.79
CA ASP A 19 9.28 4.13 17.02
C ASP A 19 9.09 5.56 17.61
N LYS A 20 7.84 5.94 17.87
CA LYS A 20 7.48 7.22 18.50
C LYS A 20 8.07 7.40 19.91
N ASP A 21 8.31 6.29 20.61
CA ASP A 21 8.85 6.24 21.96
C ASP A 21 10.40 6.15 21.93
N LYS A 22 10.99 6.28 20.73
CA LYS A 22 12.44 6.22 20.43
C LYS A 22 13.08 4.86 20.70
N HIS A 23 12.32 3.79 20.81
CA HIS A 23 12.88 2.45 20.81
C HIS A 23 13.46 2.13 19.44
N GLU A 24 14.65 1.56 19.43
CA GLU A 24 15.27 1.07 18.21
C GLU A 24 14.56 -0.20 17.74
N LEU A 25 14.26 -0.24 16.44
CA LEU A 25 13.54 -1.33 15.80
C LEU A 25 14.42 -2.05 14.80
N PHE A 26 14.23 -3.37 14.72
CA PHE A 26 14.95 -4.28 13.85
C PHE A 26 13.99 -4.89 12.83
N ILE A 27 14.45 -5.02 11.58
CA ILE A 27 13.67 -5.66 10.51
C ILE A 27 13.92 -7.17 10.55
N CYS A 28 12.84 -7.96 10.54
CA CYS A 28 12.94 -9.41 10.35
C CYS A 28 13.48 -9.73 8.95
N ARG A 29 14.61 -10.45 8.88
CA ARG A 29 15.29 -10.75 7.61
C ARG A 29 14.57 -11.85 6.84
N MET A 30 14.59 -11.74 5.51
CA MET A 30 13.98 -12.75 4.63
C MET A 30 14.78 -14.06 4.70
N PRO A 31 14.15 -15.20 5.06
CA PRO A 31 14.79 -16.50 5.01
C PRO A 31 14.97 -16.96 3.55
N THR A 32 15.97 -17.82 3.31
CA THR A 32 16.37 -18.26 1.96
C THR A 32 15.27 -18.96 1.15
N PHE A 33 14.28 -19.57 1.81
CA PHE A 33 13.22 -20.33 1.15
C PHE A 33 12.11 -19.45 0.54
N PHE A 34 11.99 -18.19 0.96
CA PHE A 34 10.88 -17.33 0.55
C PHE A 34 11.23 -16.45 -0.66
N GLU A 35 10.36 -16.43 -1.66
CA GLU A 35 10.42 -15.45 -2.76
C GLU A 35 9.82 -14.10 -2.36
N THR A 36 8.85 -14.10 -1.44
CA THR A 36 8.26 -12.88 -0.84
C THR A 36 8.12 -13.06 0.66
N PHE A 37 8.39 -11.99 1.42
CA PHE A 37 8.36 -12.02 2.88
C PHE A 37 7.78 -10.72 3.45
N PRO A 38 6.89 -10.77 4.44
CA PRO A 38 6.27 -9.57 5.00
C PRO A 38 7.31 -8.68 5.71
N VAL A 39 7.08 -7.38 5.66
CA VAL A 39 7.90 -6.41 6.40
C VAL A 39 7.36 -6.30 7.82
N VAL A 40 8.16 -6.77 8.78
CA VAL A 40 7.86 -6.73 10.22
C VAL A 40 9.04 -6.11 10.96
N LEU A 41 8.73 -5.17 11.85
CA LEU A 41 9.69 -4.51 12.73
C LEU A 41 9.44 -4.90 14.18
N VAL A 42 10.49 -5.37 14.83
CA VAL A 42 10.51 -5.80 16.24
C VAL A 42 11.43 -4.92 17.06
N ASP A 43 11.18 -4.80 18.36
CA ASP A 43 12.12 -4.17 19.29
C ASP A 43 13.17 -5.17 19.80
N LYS A 44 13.96 -4.74 20.80
CA LYS A 44 15.00 -5.56 21.45
C LYS A 44 14.45 -6.78 22.21
N ASP A 45 13.18 -6.73 22.59
CA ASP A 45 12.50 -7.79 23.33
C ASP A 45 11.70 -8.71 22.38
N GLU A 46 11.95 -8.61 21.07
CA GLU A 46 11.27 -9.34 19.99
C GLU A 46 9.76 -9.06 19.89
N ILE A 47 9.29 -7.96 20.49
CA ILE A 47 7.89 -7.54 20.41
C ILE A 47 7.68 -6.81 19.08
N ILE A 48 6.65 -7.20 18.33
CA ILE A 48 6.27 -6.54 17.08
C ILE A 48 5.74 -5.14 17.39
N ARG A 49 6.39 -4.12 16.81
CA ARG A 49 6.04 -2.70 16.98
C ARG A 49 5.47 -2.06 15.73
N ALA A 50 5.85 -2.55 14.55
CA ALA A 50 5.32 -2.06 13.27
C ALA A 50 5.28 -3.16 12.22
N ASP A 51 4.31 -3.10 11.32
CA ASP A 51 4.20 -3.96 10.15
C ASP A 51 3.65 -3.20 8.95
N VAL A 52 3.89 -3.73 7.75
CA VAL A 52 3.17 -3.29 6.54
C VAL A 52 2.01 -4.27 6.29
N PRO A 53 0.77 -3.90 6.68
CA PRO A 53 -0.34 -4.84 6.65
C PRO A 53 -0.80 -5.12 5.22
N LEU A 54 -0.99 -6.40 4.90
CA LEU A 54 -1.62 -6.83 3.64
C LEU A 54 -3.08 -6.34 3.52
N ARG A 55 -3.84 -6.41 4.63
CA ARG A 55 -5.22 -5.91 4.72
C ARG A 55 -5.33 -4.80 5.76
N LYS A 56 -5.42 -3.56 5.28
CA LYS A 56 -5.42 -2.33 6.11
C LYS A 56 -6.65 -2.16 6.99
N ALA A 57 -7.75 -2.88 6.72
CA ALA A 57 -9.02 -2.75 7.45
C ALA A 57 -8.95 -3.18 8.95
N LYS A 58 -7.93 -3.94 9.36
CA LYS A 58 -7.76 -4.41 10.75
C LYS A 58 -6.37 -4.13 11.33
N SER A 59 -5.54 -3.31 10.68
CA SER A 59 -4.16 -3.12 11.12
C SER A 59 -4.07 -2.23 12.35
N LYS A 60 -3.39 -2.74 13.39
CA LYS A 60 -3.13 -2.05 14.65
C LYS A 60 -1.80 -1.30 14.66
N TYR A 61 -0.90 -1.55 13.70
CA TYR A 61 0.49 -1.07 13.72
C TYR A 61 0.90 -0.35 12.43
N VAL A 62 -0.02 0.44 11.84
CA VAL A 62 0.22 1.20 10.61
C VAL A 62 1.15 2.39 10.87
N SER A 63 2.26 2.47 10.14
CA SER A 63 3.25 3.56 10.27
C SER A 63 2.80 4.92 9.69
N ASN A 64 1.66 5.01 9.00
CA ASN A 64 1.25 6.24 8.31
C ASN A 64 -0.26 6.55 8.44
N LYS A 65 -0.60 7.53 9.30
CA LYS A 65 -1.96 8.11 9.39
C LYS A 65 -2.38 8.83 8.09
N HIS A 66 -1.46 9.52 7.41
CA HIS A 66 -1.80 10.42 6.30
C HIS A 66 -2.39 9.68 5.07
N ILE A 67 -1.82 8.54 4.72
CA ILE A 67 -2.29 7.67 3.62
C ILE A 67 -3.66 7.05 3.94
N TRP A 68 -4.07 7.06 5.21
CA TRP A 68 -5.33 6.49 5.66
C TRP A 68 -6.46 7.51 5.75
N TYR A 69 -6.20 8.67 6.36
CA TYR A 69 -7.23 9.70 6.50
C TYR A 69 -7.49 10.45 5.20
N GLY A 70 -6.49 10.62 4.32
CA GLY A 70 -6.65 11.30 3.04
C GLY A 70 -7.70 10.64 2.12
N PRO A 71 -7.51 9.38 1.72
CA PRO A 71 -8.49 8.68 0.88
C PRO A 71 -9.85 8.49 1.55
N ARG A 72 -9.91 8.33 2.87
CA ARG A 72 -11.20 8.23 3.60
C ARG A 72 -12.01 9.52 3.61
N ALA A 73 -11.35 10.68 3.52
CA ALA A 73 -12.05 11.95 3.38
C ALA A 73 -12.58 12.15 1.96
N LEU A 74 -11.84 11.68 0.95
CA LEU A 74 -12.18 11.84 -0.47
C LEU A 74 -13.23 10.82 -0.96
N PHE A 75 -13.14 9.56 -0.52
CA PHE A 75 -13.99 8.44 -0.98
C PHE A 75 -14.97 7.98 0.10
N ARG A 76 -15.59 8.94 0.82
CA ARG A 76 -16.47 8.64 1.95
C ARG A 76 -17.77 7.97 1.50
N ASP A 77 -18.25 8.34 0.33
CA ASP A 77 -19.44 7.86 -0.35
C ASP A 77 -19.36 6.37 -0.71
N VAL A 78 -18.21 5.91 -1.21
CA VAL A 78 -17.97 4.50 -1.60
C VAL A 78 -17.20 3.72 -0.54
N PHE A 79 -17.11 4.25 0.68
CA PHE A 79 -16.28 3.65 1.73
C PHE A 79 -16.86 2.32 2.26
N ALA A 80 -18.19 2.19 2.27
CA ALA A 80 -18.88 1.01 2.80
C ALA A 80 -19.15 -0.03 1.72
N ASP A 81 -19.42 0.40 0.48
CA ASP A 81 -19.58 -0.47 -0.69
C ASP A 81 -19.57 0.36 -1.99
N ILE A 82 -19.45 -0.31 -3.13
CA ILE A 82 -19.60 0.27 -4.47
C ILE A 82 -21.05 0.03 -4.94
N ASP A 83 -21.59 0.96 -5.74
CA ASP A 83 -22.92 0.80 -6.35
C ASP A 83 -22.96 -0.46 -7.24
N PRO A 84 -23.87 -1.42 -7.00
CA PRO A 84 -23.98 -2.63 -7.81
C PRO A 84 -24.44 -2.38 -9.25
N ASP A 85 -25.03 -1.22 -9.57
CA ASP A 85 -25.54 -0.89 -10.91
C ASP A 85 -24.52 -0.14 -11.80
N LEU A 86 -23.23 -0.16 -11.44
CA LEU A 86 -22.17 0.62 -12.11
C LEU A 86 -21.64 0.03 -13.43
N ASP A 87 -22.10 -1.16 -13.83
CA ASP A 87 -21.54 -1.96 -14.94
C ASP A 87 -21.44 -1.18 -16.26
N ALA A 88 -22.46 -0.37 -16.60
CA ALA A 88 -22.48 0.37 -17.85
C ALA A 88 -21.37 1.43 -17.96
N GLN A 89 -20.90 2.00 -16.83
CA GLN A 89 -19.82 2.99 -16.81
C GLN A 89 -18.43 2.37 -16.91
N MET A 90 -18.32 1.05 -16.71
CA MET A 90 -17.07 0.31 -16.76
C MET A 90 -16.76 -0.25 -18.16
N GLU A 91 -17.70 -0.15 -19.11
CA GLU A 91 -17.49 -0.61 -20.48
C GLU A 91 -16.43 0.22 -21.23
N PHE A 92 -15.44 -0.46 -21.79
CA PHE A 92 -14.35 0.17 -22.53
C PHE A 92 -14.87 0.92 -23.77
N GLY A 93 -14.61 2.22 -23.83
CA GLY A 93 -14.95 3.07 -24.98
C GLY A 93 -16.42 3.51 -25.06
N ALA A 94 -17.25 3.22 -24.05
CA ALA A 94 -18.65 3.63 -24.00
C ALA A 94 -18.85 5.15 -23.82
N PHE A 95 -17.91 5.80 -23.12
CA PHE A 95 -17.95 7.23 -22.85
C PHE A 95 -16.72 7.94 -23.43
N GLN A 96 -16.90 9.20 -23.82
CA GLN A 96 -15.80 10.08 -24.22
C GLN A 96 -14.96 10.51 -23.02
N LYS A 97 -15.55 10.57 -21.81
CA LYS A 97 -14.88 10.86 -20.55
C LYS A 97 -15.28 9.85 -19.48
N LEU A 98 -14.28 9.27 -18.82
CA LEU A 98 -14.50 8.28 -17.76
C LEU A 98 -15.18 8.93 -16.54
N GLY A 99 -16.19 8.24 -15.98
CA GLY A 99 -16.95 8.71 -14.81
C GLY A 99 -17.96 9.83 -15.10
N ASP A 100 -18.22 10.15 -16.37
CA ASP A 100 -19.21 11.16 -16.76
C ASP A 100 -20.31 10.54 -17.64
N PRO A 101 -21.50 10.26 -17.07
CA PRO A 101 -22.59 9.59 -17.79
C PRO A 101 -23.19 10.44 -18.93
N THR A 102 -22.91 11.75 -18.96
CA THR A 102 -23.42 12.65 -20.01
C THR A 102 -22.63 12.55 -21.31
N THR A 103 -21.45 11.90 -21.28
CA THR A 103 -20.52 11.86 -22.41
C THR A 103 -20.56 10.54 -23.19
N ARG A 104 -21.71 9.86 -23.20
CA ARG A 104 -21.87 8.57 -23.92
C ARG A 104 -21.64 8.78 -25.41
N ARG A 105 -20.76 7.98 -26.01
CA ARG A 105 -20.48 8.06 -27.44
C ARG A 105 -21.70 7.62 -28.23
N GLN A 106 -22.15 8.44 -29.17
CA GLN A 106 -23.09 8.01 -30.20
C GLN A 106 -22.31 7.18 -31.22
N VAL A 107 -22.75 5.96 -31.46
CA VAL A 107 -22.24 5.13 -32.56
C VAL A 107 -22.72 5.77 -33.85
N VAL A 108 -21.79 6.22 -34.69
CA VAL A 108 -22.03 6.55 -36.09
C VAL A 108 -21.85 5.28 -36.91
#